data_AF-A0A485BHY6-F1
#
_entry.id   AF-A0A485BHY6-F1
#
_cell.length_a   1.000
_cell.length_b   1.000
_cell.length_c   1.000
_cell.angle_alpha   90.00
_cell.angle_beta   90.00
_cell.angle_gamma   90.00
#
_symmetry.space_group_name_H-M   'P 1'
#
loop_
_entity.id
_entity.type
_entity.pdbx_description
1 polymer ?
#
loop_
_entity_poly.entity_id
_entity_poly.type
_entity_poly.pdbx_seq_one_letter_code
_entity_poly.pdbx_strand_id
1 'polypeptide(L)'
;MEAFFLQQLINGLTLGAVYGLIAIGYTMVYGIIGMINFAHGEVYMVSAYLCAIGLALLSWFGIHSFPLLIFGTLVFTIVVTGVYGWTIERIAYRPLRNSTRLAPLISAIGMSLILQNYVQISQGAEPAGDPDPADGVLRFEVGDGVVQITWTKIFILVAALAGMLILSWVINHTRLGRVCRATQQDRRMAAILGINTDRVISLVFMIGAAMAGLAGVLVTMNYGTFDFYIGFIIGIKAFTAAVLGGIGSLPGAMLGGLLLGVAEAQFCRDGEL
;
A
#
# COMPACT_ATOMS: atom_id res chain seq x y z
N MET A 1 -33.00 2.48 -4.02
CA MET A 1 -31.98 2.21 -5.07
C MET A 1 -30.84 3.23 -5.02
N GLU A 2 -31.15 4.52 -4.87
CA GLU A 2 -30.14 5.60 -4.78
C GLU A 2 -29.22 5.49 -3.55
N ALA A 3 -29.78 5.26 -2.35
CA ALA A 3 -28.97 5.12 -1.13
C ALA A 3 -27.99 3.93 -1.19
N PHE A 4 -28.40 2.80 -1.79
CA PHE A 4 -27.54 1.63 -1.98
C PHE A 4 -26.37 1.94 -2.92
N PHE A 5 -26.65 2.60 -4.05
CA PHE A 5 -25.62 3.02 -4.99
C PHE A 5 -24.62 3.98 -4.34
N LEU A 6 -25.11 4.95 -3.56
CA LEU A 6 -24.28 5.92 -2.85
C LEU A 6 -23.40 5.26 -1.78
N GLN A 7 -23.96 4.34 -1.00
CA GLN A 7 -23.23 3.55 -0.01
C GLN A 7 -22.10 2.75 -0.68
N GLN A 8 -22.41 2.11 -1.80
CA GLN A 8 -21.44 1.29 -2.52
C GLN A 8 -20.38 2.12 -3.23
N LEU A 9 -20.71 3.34 -3.65
CA LEU A 9 -19.73 4.30 -4.13
C LEU A 9 -18.74 4.68 -3.02
N ILE A 10 -19.21 4.93 -1.79
CA ILE A 10 -18.35 5.27 -0.65
C ILE A 10 -17.46 4.09 -0.26
N ASN A 11 -18.02 2.88 -0.20
CA ASN A 11 -17.26 1.65 0.05
C ASN A 11 -16.17 1.45 -1.03
N GLY A 12 -16.55 1.58 -2.30
CA GLY A 12 -15.66 1.42 -3.43
C GLY A 12 -14.57 2.49 -3.51
N LEU A 13 -14.87 3.74 -3.14
CA LEU A 13 -13.87 4.80 -3.02
C LEU A 13 -12.87 4.50 -1.89
N THR A 14 -13.34 3.97 -0.76
CA THR A 14 -12.49 3.61 0.38
C THR A 14 -11.52 2.48 0.00
N LEU A 15 -12.04 1.40 -0.60
CA LEU A 15 -11.24 0.30 -1.14
C LEU A 15 -10.30 0.74 -2.26
N GLY A 16 -10.81 1.56 -3.19
CA GLY A 16 -10.03 2.06 -4.31
C GLY A 16 -8.91 2.99 -3.90
N ALA A 17 -9.06 3.74 -2.81
CA ALA A 17 -8.00 4.58 -2.26
C ALA A 17 -6.84 3.74 -1.70
N VAL A 18 -7.14 2.61 -1.06
CA VAL A 18 -6.14 1.62 -0.61
C VAL A 18 -5.45 0.98 -1.82
N TYR A 19 -6.21 0.51 -2.81
CA TYR A 19 -5.62 -0.05 -4.03
C TYR A 19 -4.75 0.97 -4.76
N GLY A 20 -5.16 2.24 -4.79
CA GLY A 20 -4.40 3.35 -5.37
C GLY A 20 -3.05 3.57 -4.68
N LEU A 21 -3.01 3.55 -3.35
CA LEU A 21 -1.76 3.66 -2.58
C LEU A 21 -0.77 2.55 -2.94
N ILE A 22 -1.24 1.31 -2.98
CA ILE A 22 -0.42 0.14 -3.29
C ILE A 22 -0.02 0.16 -4.77
N ALA A 23 -0.93 0.53 -5.68
CA ALA A 23 -0.71 0.66 -7.11
C ALA A 23 0.37 1.70 -7.44
N ILE A 24 0.42 2.82 -6.72
CA ILE A 24 1.51 3.81 -6.85
C ILE A 24 2.85 3.20 -6.43
N GLY A 25 2.90 2.44 -5.34
CA GLY A 25 4.12 1.74 -4.91
C GLY A 25 4.64 0.78 -5.98
N TYR A 26 3.75 -0.05 -6.55
CA TYR A 26 4.06 -0.90 -7.71
C TYR A 26 4.59 -0.10 -8.90
N THR A 27 3.89 0.98 -9.24
CA THR A 27 4.19 1.84 -10.37
C THR A 27 5.54 2.53 -10.24
N MET A 28 5.91 2.96 -9.03
CA MET A 28 7.16 3.66 -8.78
C MET A 28 8.36 2.71 -8.92
N VAL A 29 8.26 1.51 -8.34
CA VAL A 29 9.27 0.45 -8.47
C VAL A 29 9.39 -0.01 -9.91
N TYR A 30 8.26 -0.32 -10.55
CA TYR A 30 8.23 -0.76 -11.95
C TYR A 30 8.76 0.31 -12.89
N GLY A 31 8.41 1.58 -12.70
CA GLY A 31 8.86 2.64 -13.59
C GLY A 31 10.39 2.76 -13.63
N ILE A 32 11.08 2.46 -12.52
CA ILE A 32 12.56 2.44 -12.50
C ILE A 32 13.11 1.11 -12.97
N ILE A 33 12.63 -0.01 -12.42
CA ILE A 33 13.25 -1.33 -12.63
C ILE A 33 12.77 -2.01 -13.93
N GLY A 34 11.59 -1.68 -14.42
CA GLY A 34 10.94 -2.32 -15.57
C GLY A 34 10.54 -3.77 -15.32
N MET A 35 10.42 -4.18 -14.04
CA MET A 35 10.05 -5.53 -13.64
C MET A 35 9.02 -5.49 -12.51
N ILE A 36 8.17 -6.51 -12.46
CA ILE A 36 7.09 -6.64 -11.49
C ILE A 36 7.67 -7.10 -10.15
N ASN A 37 7.24 -6.47 -9.05
CA ASN A 37 7.67 -6.78 -7.69
C ASN A 37 6.53 -7.40 -6.88
N PHE A 38 6.33 -8.72 -6.98
CA PHE A 38 5.25 -9.40 -6.23
C PHE A 38 5.40 -9.30 -4.71
N ALA A 39 6.63 -9.21 -4.20
CA ALA A 39 6.88 -9.04 -2.77
C ALA A 39 6.29 -7.73 -2.19
N HIS A 40 5.92 -6.76 -3.03
CA HIS A 40 5.30 -5.52 -2.56
C HIS A 40 3.95 -5.73 -1.86
N GLY A 41 3.14 -6.69 -2.35
CA GLY A 41 1.87 -7.07 -1.70
C GLY A 41 2.09 -7.68 -0.31
N GLU A 42 3.16 -8.45 -0.14
CA GLU A 42 3.52 -8.99 1.18
C GLU A 42 4.05 -7.91 2.13
N VAL A 43 4.70 -6.87 1.63
CA VAL A 43 5.07 -5.71 2.47
C VAL A 43 3.82 -5.02 3.01
N TYR A 44 2.76 -4.94 2.20
CA TYR A 44 1.45 -4.49 2.67
C TYR A 44 0.89 -5.41 3.76
N MET A 45 0.94 -6.74 3.59
CA MET A 45 0.54 -7.69 4.65
C MET A 45 1.36 -7.46 5.93
N VAL A 46 2.70 -7.45 5.84
CA VAL A 46 3.59 -7.23 6.99
C VAL A 46 3.22 -5.94 7.72
N SER A 47 2.83 -4.90 6.99
CA SER A 47 2.42 -3.63 7.60
C SER A 47 1.12 -3.69 8.40
N ALA A 48 0.18 -4.58 8.04
CA ALA A 48 -1.03 -4.81 8.83
C ALA A 48 -0.68 -5.43 10.20
N TYR A 49 0.22 -6.42 10.22
CA TYR A 49 0.74 -6.99 11.47
C TYR A 49 1.57 -5.98 12.28
N LEU A 50 2.41 -5.17 11.61
CA LEU A 50 3.16 -4.10 12.26
C LEU A 50 2.25 -3.03 12.87
N CYS A 51 1.09 -2.78 12.28
CA CYS A 51 0.08 -1.91 12.87
C CYS A 51 -0.38 -2.47 14.22
N ALA A 52 -0.82 -3.73 14.27
CA ALA A 52 -1.25 -4.36 15.52
C ALA A 52 -0.14 -4.39 16.58
N ILE A 53 1.09 -4.75 16.18
CA ILE A 53 2.26 -4.73 17.07
C ILE A 53 2.54 -3.30 17.56
N GLY A 54 2.46 -2.30 16.69
CA GLY A 54 2.65 -0.89 17.03
C GLY A 54 1.62 -0.40 18.05
N LEU A 55 0.33 -0.71 17.85
CA LEU A 55 -0.75 -0.38 18.79
C LEU A 55 -0.46 -1.02 20.17
N ALA A 56 -0.13 -2.31 20.21
CA ALA A 56 0.18 -3.04 21.44
C ALA A 56 1.41 -2.47 22.16
N LEU A 57 2.48 -2.16 21.44
CA LEU A 57 3.71 -1.58 21.99
C LEU A 57 3.45 -0.20 22.59
N LEU A 58 2.79 0.71 21.87
CA LEU A 58 2.50 2.06 22.38
C LEU A 58 1.57 2.03 23.59
N SER A 59 0.57 1.15 23.58
CA SER A 59 -0.31 0.93 24.73
C SER A 59 0.47 0.43 25.95
N TRP A 60 1.42 -0.50 25.77
CA TRP A 60 2.29 -0.99 26.83
C TRP A 60 3.18 0.11 27.45
N PHE A 61 3.63 1.09 26.65
CA PHE A 61 4.34 2.28 27.13
C PHE A 61 3.45 3.31 27.85
N GLY A 62 2.16 3.02 28.04
CA GLY A 62 1.22 3.87 28.77
C GLY A 62 0.65 5.03 27.94
N ILE A 63 0.86 5.03 26.62
CA ILE A 63 0.26 6.02 25.73
C ILE A 63 -1.17 5.55 25.43
N HIS A 64 -2.16 6.16 26.10
CA HIS A 64 -3.59 5.85 25.91
C HIS A 64 -4.34 6.95 25.14
N SER A 65 -3.65 8.04 24.76
CA SER A 65 -4.26 9.12 23.99
C SER A 65 -4.48 8.66 22.54
N PHE A 66 -5.75 8.49 22.15
CA PHE A 66 -6.18 7.96 20.86
C PHE A 66 -5.48 8.62 19.64
N PRO A 67 -5.36 9.97 19.53
CA PRO A 67 -4.66 10.59 18.39
C PRO A 67 -3.15 10.32 18.38
N LEU A 68 -2.52 10.27 19.56
CA LEU A 68 -1.07 10.06 19.67
C LEU A 68 -0.71 8.61 19.32
N LEU A 69 -1.58 7.68 19.72
CA LEU A 69 -1.43 6.25 19.48
C LEU A 69 -1.52 5.96 17.98
N ILE A 70 -2.54 6.46 17.28
CA ILE A 70 -2.67 6.28 15.82
C ILE A 70 -1.50 6.89 15.06
N PHE A 71 -1.13 8.14 15.39
CA PHE A 71 -0.03 8.80 14.70
C PHE A 71 1.31 8.09 14.96
N GLY A 72 1.56 7.68 16.20
CA GLY A 72 2.74 6.92 16.59
C GLY A 72 2.85 5.58 15.85
N THR A 73 1.75 4.83 15.78
CA THR A 73 1.68 3.57 15.03
C THR A 73 1.87 3.78 13.53
N LEU A 74 1.25 4.81 12.95
CA LEU A 74 1.39 5.13 11.53
C LEU A 74 2.86 5.44 11.18
N VAL A 75 3.53 6.28 11.97
CA VAL A 75 4.95 6.61 11.78
C VAL A 75 5.83 5.38 11.98
N PHE A 76 5.59 4.60 13.05
CA PHE A 76 6.30 3.36 13.32
C PHE A 76 6.20 2.38 12.14
N THR A 77 4.98 2.10 11.68
CA THR A 77 4.74 1.16 10.58
C THR A 77 5.39 1.65 9.29
N ILE A 78 5.25 2.92 8.91
CA ILE A 78 5.86 3.48 7.70
C ILE A 78 7.40 3.37 7.72
N VAL A 79 8.01 3.66 8.86
CA VAL A 79 9.48 3.58 9.01
C VAL A 79 9.94 2.14 8.88
N VAL A 80 9.30 1.22 9.62
CA VAL A 80 9.68 -0.20 9.62
C VAL A 80 9.44 -0.82 8.25
N THR A 81 8.30 -0.56 7.59
CA THR A 81 8.03 -1.07 6.24
C THR A 81 8.99 -0.49 5.21
N GLY A 82 9.38 0.78 5.34
CA GLY A 82 10.44 1.38 4.53
C GLY A 82 11.75 0.59 4.65
N VAL A 83 12.14 0.19 5.87
CA VAL A 83 13.31 -0.66 6.10
C VAL A 83 13.14 -2.06 5.49
N TYR A 84 11.95 -2.65 5.56
CA TYR A 84 11.65 -3.90 4.84
C TYR A 84 11.84 -3.74 3.33
N GLY A 85 11.33 -2.65 2.73
CA GLY A 85 11.51 -2.35 1.31
C GLY A 85 12.98 -2.27 0.92
N TRP A 86 13.78 -1.55 1.71
CA TRP A 86 15.23 -1.48 1.52
C TRP A 86 15.91 -2.85 1.63
N THR A 87 15.52 -3.65 2.62
CA THR A 87 16.11 -4.97 2.88
C THR A 87 15.80 -5.94 1.75
N ILE A 88 14.54 -5.98 1.29
CA ILE A 88 14.10 -6.76 0.14
C ILE A 88 14.88 -6.36 -1.12
N GLU A 89 15.02 -5.06 -1.38
CA GLU A 89 15.82 -4.58 -2.52
C GLU A 89 17.26 -5.08 -2.44
N ARG A 90 17.89 -4.95 -1.27
CA ARG A 90 19.29 -5.28 -1.08
C ARG A 90 19.58 -6.78 -1.19
N ILE A 91 18.69 -7.63 -0.70
CA ILE A 91 18.88 -9.08 -0.63
C ILE A 91 18.36 -9.77 -1.90
N ALA A 92 17.14 -9.46 -2.33
CA ALA A 92 16.48 -10.19 -3.41
C ALA A 92 16.75 -9.56 -4.79
N TYR A 93 16.73 -8.23 -4.90
CA TYR A 93 16.74 -7.57 -6.22
C TYR A 93 18.12 -7.09 -6.66
N ARG A 94 18.91 -6.51 -5.76
CA ARG A 94 20.20 -5.90 -6.09
C ARG A 94 21.22 -6.92 -6.64
N PRO A 95 21.35 -8.15 -6.10
CA PRO A 95 22.29 -9.13 -6.64
C PRO A 95 21.95 -9.58 -8.06
N LEU A 96 20.66 -9.59 -8.42
CA LEU A 96 20.15 -10.11 -9.69
C LEU A 96 19.95 -9.02 -10.76
N ARG A 97 20.37 -7.78 -10.48
CA ARG A 97 20.15 -6.63 -11.37
C ARG A 97 20.83 -6.76 -12.73
N ASN A 98 21.96 -7.46 -12.78
CA ASN A 98 22.74 -7.69 -14.00
C ASN A 98 22.43 -9.06 -14.65
N SER A 99 21.49 -9.81 -14.10
CA SER A 99 21.08 -11.12 -14.61
C SER A 99 20.00 -10.99 -15.70
N THR A 100 19.50 -12.13 -16.19
CA THR A 100 18.39 -12.15 -17.16
C THR A 100 17.12 -11.53 -16.56
N ARG A 101 16.25 -10.96 -17.41
CA ARG A 101 15.00 -10.30 -16.96
C ARG A 101 14.06 -11.21 -16.15
N LEU A 102 14.20 -12.54 -16.28
CA LEU A 102 13.40 -13.51 -15.55
C LEU A 102 13.88 -13.74 -14.11
N ALA A 103 15.19 -13.57 -13.83
CA ALA A 103 15.75 -13.88 -12.51
C ALA A 103 15.17 -13.00 -11.39
N PRO A 104 15.01 -11.67 -11.56
CA PRO A 104 14.39 -10.82 -10.54
C PRO A 104 12.90 -11.12 -10.33
N LEU A 105 12.18 -11.58 -11.36
CA LEU A 105 10.78 -12.01 -11.23
C LEU A 105 10.66 -13.27 -10.38
N ILE A 106 11.51 -14.27 -10.63
CA ILE A 106 11.55 -15.50 -9.84
C ILE A 106 11.93 -15.18 -8.38
N SER A 107 12.91 -14.29 -8.18
CA SER A 107 13.29 -13.83 -6.84
C SER A 107 12.17 -13.06 -6.14
N ALA A 108 11.39 -12.25 -6.87
CA ALA A 108 10.23 -11.56 -6.34
C ALA A 108 9.18 -12.53 -5.79
N ILE A 109 8.88 -13.59 -6.55
CA ILE A 109 7.93 -14.64 -6.15
C ILE A 109 8.49 -15.41 -4.95
N GLY A 110 9.76 -15.80 -4.99
CA GLY A 110 10.43 -16.47 -3.87
C GLY A 110 10.41 -15.63 -2.59
N MET A 111 10.69 -14.33 -2.69
CA MET A 111 10.61 -13.42 -1.56
C MET A 111 9.17 -13.27 -1.06
N SER A 112 8.18 -13.26 -1.95
CA SER A 112 6.76 -13.25 -1.59
C SER A 112 6.42 -14.45 -0.70
N LEU A 113 6.77 -15.65 -1.14
CA LEU A 113 6.55 -16.89 -0.39
C LEU A 113 7.30 -16.89 0.94
N ILE A 114 8.55 -16.41 0.97
CA ILE A 114 9.32 -16.32 2.22
C ILE A 114 8.63 -15.40 3.22
N LEU A 115 8.20 -14.20 2.80
CA LEU A 115 7.52 -13.25 3.69
C LEU A 115 6.18 -13.79 4.19
N GLN A 116 5.40 -14.39 3.29
CA GLN A 116 4.12 -15.00 3.62
C GLN A 116 4.27 -16.12 4.66
N ASN A 117 5.18 -17.08 4.42
CA ASN A 117 5.44 -18.17 5.36
C ASN A 117 6.07 -17.68 6.67
N TYR A 118 6.93 -16.66 6.61
CA TYR A 118 7.50 -16.05 7.81
C TYR A 118 6.42 -15.46 8.72
N VAL A 119 5.47 -14.71 8.14
CA VAL A 119 4.34 -14.16 8.90
C VAL A 119 3.47 -15.27 9.46
N GLN A 120 3.14 -16.28 8.64
CA GLN A 120 2.35 -17.43 9.08
C GLN A 120 2.97 -18.18 10.27
N ILE A 121 4.29 -18.38 10.28
CA ILE A 121 5.00 -19.05 11.38
C ILE A 121 5.12 -18.15 12.62
N SER A 122 5.36 -16.84 12.42
CA SER A 122 5.61 -15.91 13.53
C SER A 122 4.35 -15.43 14.24
N GLN A 123 3.25 -15.23 13.51
CA GLN A 123 2.00 -14.66 14.02
C GLN A 123 0.89 -15.72 14.15
N GLY A 124 1.10 -16.91 13.58
CA GLY A 124 0.09 -17.96 13.49
C GLY A 124 -0.74 -17.85 12.21
N ALA A 125 -1.55 -18.88 11.97
CA ALA A 125 -2.45 -18.96 10.81
C ALA A 125 -3.87 -18.46 11.14
N GLU A 126 -4.12 -18.06 12.39
CA GLU A 126 -5.41 -17.49 12.78
C GLU A 126 -5.45 -16.00 12.40
N PRO A 127 -6.60 -15.49 11.92
CA PRO A 127 -6.74 -14.08 11.60
C PRO A 127 -6.39 -13.21 12.81
N ALA A 128 -5.35 -12.38 12.65
CA ALA A 128 -4.97 -11.41 13.66
C ALA A 128 -5.86 -10.18 13.51
N GLY A 129 -6.36 -9.67 14.63
CA GLY A 129 -7.21 -8.48 14.62
C GLY A 129 -7.48 -7.91 16.00
N ASP A 130 -7.58 -6.59 16.08
CA ASP A 130 -7.98 -5.87 17.29
C ASP A 130 -9.44 -5.38 17.10
N PRO A 131 -10.39 -5.73 17.99
CA PRO A 131 -11.82 -5.54 17.74
C PRO A 131 -12.35 -4.12 17.92
N ASP A 132 -11.53 -3.08 18.07
CA ASP A 132 -12.01 -1.74 18.39
C ASP A 132 -11.85 -0.75 17.21
N PRO A 133 -12.67 -0.88 16.14
CA PRO A 133 -12.76 0.15 15.13
C PRO A 133 -13.28 1.42 15.79
N ALA A 134 -12.57 2.52 15.63
CA ALA A 134 -12.90 3.83 16.19
C ALA A 134 -14.42 4.11 16.11
N ASP A 135 -15.07 4.12 17.27
CA ASP A 135 -16.51 4.26 17.39
C ASP A 135 -16.98 5.63 16.89
N GLY A 136 -17.76 5.61 15.82
CA GLY A 136 -18.52 6.77 15.38
C GLY A 136 -19.02 6.63 13.94
N VAL A 137 -20.34 6.52 13.82
CA VAL A 137 -21.04 6.39 12.54
C VAL A 137 -21.81 7.68 12.27
N LEU A 138 -21.48 8.36 11.18
CA LEU A 138 -22.33 9.40 10.61
C LEU A 138 -23.38 8.73 9.73
N ARG A 139 -24.64 8.85 10.12
CA ARG A 139 -25.78 8.34 9.36
C ARG A 139 -26.41 9.50 8.61
N PHE A 140 -26.47 9.38 7.29
CA PHE A 140 -27.21 10.30 6.43
C PHE A 140 -28.42 9.55 5.88
N GLU A 141 -29.62 10.07 6.13
CA GLU A 141 -30.84 9.58 5.50
C GLU A 141 -30.94 10.20 4.11
N VAL A 142 -30.93 9.37 3.06
CA VAL A 142 -31.05 9.79 1.67
C VAL A 142 -32.23 9.03 1.05
N GLY A 143 -33.39 9.68 0.96
CA GLY A 143 -34.64 9.03 0.54
C GLY A 143 -35.10 7.95 1.53
N ASP A 144 -35.53 6.78 1.03
CA ASP A 144 -35.97 5.63 1.84
C ASP A 144 -34.81 4.76 2.39
N GLY A 145 -33.56 5.21 2.32
CA GLY A 145 -32.39 4.43 2.74
C GLY A 145 -31.40 5.22 3.57
N VAL A 146 -30.64 4.51 4.41
CA VAL A 146 -29.61 5.09 5.29
C VAL A 146 -28.23 4.84 4.69
N VAL A 147 -27.51 5.93 4.41
CA VAL A 147 -26.08 5.91 4.05
C VAL A 147 -25.27 6.05 5.34
N GLN A 148 -24.36 5.12 5.58
CA GLN A 148 -23.53 5.09 6.78
C GLN A 148 -22.06 5.31 6.43
N ILE A 149 -21.51 6.42 6.94
CA ILE A 149 -20.11 6.78 6.82
C ILE A 149 -19.49 6.77 8.21
N THR A 150 -18.58 5.83 8.45
CA THR A 150 -17.78 5.80 9.68
C THR A 150 -16.67 6.86 9.59
N TRP A 151 -16.30 7.49 10.70
CA TRP A 151 -15.14 8.39 10.76
C TRP A 151 -13.86 7.74 10.23
N THR A 152 -13.71 6.43 10.42
CA THR A 152 -12.64 5.60 9.85
C THR A 152 -12.57 5.69 8.32
N LYS A 153 -13.70 5.64 7.60
CA LYS A 153 -13.72 5.73 6.13
C LYS A 153 -13.29 7.12 5.64
N ILE A 154 -13.72 8.17 6.34
CA ILE A 154 -13.29 9.54 6.04
C ILE A 154 -11.79 9.67 6.27
N PHE A 155 -11.28 9.17 7.40
CA PHE A 155 -9.85 9.16 7.70
C PHE A 155 -9.04 8.42 6.63
N ILE A 156 -9.49 7.25 6.18
CA ILE A 156 -8.84 6.47 5.11
C ILE A 156 -8.78 7.26 3.82
N LEU A 157 -9.91 7.83 3.37
CA LEU A 157 -9.94 8.62 2.14
C LEU A 157 -9.00 9.81 2.21
N VAL A 158 -9.02 10.56 3.33
CA VAL A 158 -8.16 11.74 3.51
C VAL A 158 -6.69 11.33 3.58
N ALA A 159 -6.33 10.33 4.39
CA ALA A 159 -4.95 9.89 4.56
C ALA A 159 -4.39 9.27 3.27
N ALA A 160 -5.18 8.48 2.56
CA ALA A 160 -4.77 7.88 1.30
C ALA A 160 -4.59 8.94 0.20
N LEU A 161 -5.57 9.84 0.01
CA LEU A 161 -5.43 10.93 -0.96
C LEU A 161 -4.25 11.84 -0.62
N ALA A 162 -4.06 12.18 0.66
CA ALA A 162 -2.91 12.94 1.10
C ALA A 162 -1.60 12.22 0.76
N GLY A 163 -1.47 10.93 1.08
CA GLY A 163 -0.28 10.13 0.76
C GLY A 163 0.01 10.10 -0.75
N MET A 164 -1.02 9.84 -1.57
CA MET A 164 -0.88 9.81 -3.04
C MET A 164 -0.49 11.18 -3.61
N LEU A 165 -1.12 12.26 -3.14
CA LEU A 165 -0.83 13.63 -3.57
C LEU A 165 0.56 14.10 -3.14
N ILE A 166 0.96 13.81 -1.90
CA ILE A 166 2.30 14.13 -1.38
C ILE A 166 3.35 13.41 -2.22
N LEU A 167 3.19 12.10 -2.46
CA LEU A 167 4.15 11.36 -3.27
C LEU A 167 4.20 11.87 -4.71
N SER A 168 3.04 12.13 -5.33
CA SER A 168 2.97 12.71 -6.67
C SER A 168 3.67 14.07 -6.74
N TRP A 169 3.47 14.92 -5.73
CA TRP A 169 4.16 16.21 -5.64
C TRP A 169 5.68 16.03 -5.47
N VAL A 170 6.11 15.14 -4.57
CA VAL A 170 7.53 14.82 -4.35
C VAL A 170 8.18 14.35 -5.64
N ILE A 171 7.54 13.44 -6.37
CA ILE A 171 8.11 12.94 -7.63
C ILE A 171 8.09 14.01 -8.71
N ASN A 172 7.04 14.80 -8.85
CA ASN A 172 6.97 15.77 -9.95
C ASN A 172 7.85 17.01 -9.72
N HIS A 173 7.93 17.52 -8.49
CA HIS A 173 8.47 18.85 -8.20
C HIS A 173 9.79 18.88 -7.43
N THR A 174 10.32 17.74 -6.96
CA THR A 174 11.55 17.75 -6.13
C THR A 174 12.81 17.23 -6.85
N ARG A 175 13.98 17.43 -6.22
CA ARG A 175 15.27 16.87 -6.67
C ARG A 175 15.22 15.35 -6.75
N LEU A 176 14.64 14.68 -5.76
CA LEU A 176 14.48 13.22 -5.71
C LEU A 176 13.75 12.73 -6.95
N GLY A 177 12.62 13.38 -7.28
CA GLY A 177 11.84 13.10 -8.47
C GLY A 177 12.58 13.25 -9.79
N ARG A 178 13.38 14.32 -9.93
CA ARG A 178 14.25 14.52 -11.12
C ARG A 178 15.25 13.39 -11.29
N VAL A 179 15.89 12.97 -10.20
CA VAL A 179 16.88 11.89 -10.21
C VAL A 179 16.20 10.54 -10.51
N CYS A 180 15.01 10.29 -9.96
CA CYS A 180 14.20 9.11 -10.30
C CYS A 180 13.90 9.08 -11.79
N ARG A 181 13.31 10.14 -12.37
CA ARG A 181 13.01 10.21 -13.81
C ARG A 181 14.25 10.04 -14.69
N ALA A 182 15.38 10.67 -14.34
CA ALA A 182 16.63 10.48 -15.07
C ALA A 182 17.08 9.00 -15.05
N THR A 183 16.94 8.34 -13.91
CA THR A 183 17.27 6.91 -13.74
C THR A 183 16.28 6.00 -14.50
N GLN A 184 15.01 6.39 -14.64
CA GLN A 184 14.00 5.66 -15.42
C GLN A 184 14.31 5.68 -16.92
N GLN A 185 14.81 6.80 -17.45
CA GLN A 185 15.11 6.96 -18.88
C GLN A 185 16.33 6.14 -19.31
N ASP A 186 17.46 6.33 -18.63
CA ASP A 186 18.67 5.54 -18.86
C ASP A 186 19.52 5.47 -17.60
N ARG A 187 19.51 4.31 -16.94
CA ARG A 187 20.29 4.04 -15.73
C ARG A 187 21.80 4.18 -15.96
N ARG A 188 22.30 3.76 -17.12
CA ARG A 188 23.73 3.79 -17.43
C ARG A 188 24.20 5.22 -17.64
N MET A 189 23.44 6.01 -18.41
CA MET A 189 23.74 7.43 -18.60
C MET A 189 23.64 8.21 -17.28
N ALA A 190 22.60 7.97 -16.49
CA ALA A 190 22.45 8.60 -15.17
C ALA A 190 23.67 8.33 -14.27
N ALA A 191 24.18 7.09 -14.27
CA ALA A 191 25.37 6.72 -13.51
C ALA A 191 26.65 7.44 -14.00
N ILE A 192 26.81 7.62 -15.32
CA ILE A 192 27.94 8.38 -15.91
C ILE A 192 27.89 9.85 -15.50
N LEU A 193 26.69 10.42 -15.38
CA LEU A 193 26.46 11.80 -14.91
C LEU A 193 26.61 11.97 -13.38
N GLY A 194 27.11 10.94 -12.67
CA GLY A 194 27.38 10.99 -11.24
C GLY A 194 26.18 10.70 -10.33
N ILE A 195 25.04 10.28 -10.88
CA ILE A 195 23.90 9.83 -10.09
C ILE A 195 24.18 8.43 -9.55
N ASN A 196 24.13 8.26 -8.23
CA ASN A 196 24.20 6.93 -7.62
C ASN A 196 22.86 6.20 -7.81
N THR A 197 22.71 5.51 -8.95
CA THR A 197 21.48 4.81 -9.34
C THR A 197 21.09 3.71 -8.35
N ASP A 198 22.05 3.05 -7.71
CA ASP A 198 21.78 2.07 -6.66
C ASP A 198 21.02 2.69 -5.49
N ARG A 199 21.48 3.85 -4.98
CA ARG A 199 20.79 4.56 -3.90
C ARG A 199 19.40 5.03 -4.32
N VAL A 200 19.23 5.46 -5.56
CA VAL A 200 17.93 5.89 -6.09
C VAL A 200 16.95 4.72 -6.10
N ILE A 201 17.39 3.54 -6.54
CA ILE A 201 16.55 2.35 -6.56
C ILE A 201 16.21 1.89 -5.15
N SER A 202 17.17 1.83 -4.23
CA SER A 202 16.90 1.49 -2.83
C SER A 202 15.89 2.47 -2.21
N LEU A 203 16.04 3.77 -2.46
CA LEU A 203 15.12 4.80 -1.97
C LEU A 203 13.72 4.65 -2.55
N VAL A 204 13.59 4.24 -3.81
CA VAL A 204 12.28 3.98 -4.43
C VAL A 204 11.62 2.74 -3.83
N PHE A 205 12.37 1.69 -3.51
CA PHE A 205 11.83 0.55 -2.77
C PHE A 205 11.36 0.96 -1.36
N MET A 206 12.11 1.82 -0.68
CA MET A 206 11.70 2.35 0.63
C MET A 206 10.41 3.16 0.54
N ILE A 207 10.30 4.07 -0.42
CA ILE A 207 9.11 4.91 -0.59
C ILE A 207 7.90 4.07 -1.02
N GLY A 208 8.08 3.13 -1.95
CA GLY A 208 7.02 2.19 -2.32
C GLY A 208 6.53 1.42 -1.10
N ALA A 209 7.44 0.81 -0.35
CA ALA A 209 7.11 0.07 0.87
C ALA A 209 6.47 0.93 1.97
N ALA A 210 6.86 2.21 2.09
CA ALA A 210 6.21 3.17 2.97
C ALA A 210 4.74 3.42 2.57
N MET A 211 4.44 3.51 1.27
CA MET A 211 3.06 3.66 0.77
C MET A 211 2.22 2.41 1.03
N ALA A 212 2.81 1.21 0.84
CA ALA A 212 2.17 -0.04 1.26
C ALA A 212 1.94 -0.09 2.77
N GLY A 213 2.88 0.44 3.56
CA GLY A 213 2.77 0.58 5.00
C GLY A 213 1.59 1.45 5.43
N LEU A 214 1.45 2.61 4.80
CA LEU A 214 0.31 3.50 5.01
C LEU A 214 -0.99 2.79 4.63
N ALA A 215 -1.03 2.10 3.49
CA ALA A 215 -2.21 1.34 3.06
C ALA A 215 -2.60 0.23 4.05
N GLY A 216 -1.64 -0.52 4.59
CA GLY A 216 -1.92 -1.59 5.55
C GLY A 216 -2.50 -1.08 6.85
N VAL A 217 -1.95 -0.01 7.43
CA VAL A 217 -2.52 0.63 8.63
C VAL A 217 -3.97 1.06 8.38
N LEU A 218 -4.23 1.69 7.23
CA LEU A 218 -5.58 2.15 6.88
C LEU A 218 -6.58 1.00 6.73
N VAL A 219 -6.18 -0.14 6.16
CA VAL A 219 -7.07 -1.32 6.05
C VAL A 219 -7.27 -1.99 7.39
N THR A 220 -6.22 -2.17 8.18
CA THR A 220 -6.31 -2.74 9.52
C THR A 220 -7.30 -1.97 10.38
N MET A 221 -7.28 -0.64 10.31
CA MET A 221 -8.25 0.21 11.02
C MET A 221 -9.70 0.04 10.52
N ASN A 222 -9.89 -0.32 9.25
CA ASN A 222 -11.24 -0.45 8.66
C ASN A 222 -11.89 -1.80 8.93
N TYR A 223 -11.14 -2.89 8.72
CA TYR A 223 -11.66 -4.25 8.75
C TYR A 223 -11.41 -4.96 10.07
N GLY A 224 -10.44 -4.49 10.86
CA GLY A 224 -10.12 -5.06 12.17
C GLY A 224 -9.42 -6.40 12.12
N THR A 225 -9.62 -7.21 11.07
CA THR A 225 -9.02 -8.55 10.89
C THR A 225 -8.25 -8.67 9.59
N PHE A 226 -7.18 -9.46 9.60
CA PHE A 226 -6.38 -9.75 8.42
C PHE A 226 -5.71 -11.11 8.53
N ASP A 227 -5.49 -11.73 7.36
CA ASP A 227 -4.90 -13.05 7.22
C ASP A 227 -3.51 -12.96 6.55
N PHE A 228 -2.66 -13.97 6.72
CA PHE A 228 -1.35 -14.06 6.07
C PHE A 228 -1.44 -14.15 4.54
N TYR A 229 -2.60 -14.49 3.97
CA TYR A 229 -2.78 -14.52 2.52
C TYR A 229 -3.23 -13.18 1.91
N ILE A 230 -3.60 -12.19 2.73
CA ILE A 230 -4.17 -10.92 2.27
C ILE A 230 -3.22 -10.13 1.35
N GLY A 231 -1.91 -10.25 1.59
CA GLY A 231 -0.88 -9.55 0.82
C GLY A 231 -0.87 -9.94 -0.64
N PHE A 232 -1.03 -11.23 -0.93
CA PHE A 232 -1.04 -11.74 -2.30
C PHE A 232 -2.30 -11.32 -3.06
N ILE A 233 -3.48 -11.50 -2.45
CA ILE A 233 -4.77 -11.13 -3.07
C ILE A 233 -4.80 -9.64 -3.38
N ILE A 234 -4.55 -8.80 -2.38
CA ILE A 234 -4.58 -7.35 -2.56
C ILE A 234 -3.45 -6.89 -3.47
N GLY A 235 -2.28 -7.54 -3.42
CA GLY A 235 -1.16 -7.28 -4.32
C GLY A 235 -1.55 -7.46 -5.79
N ILE A 236 -2.26 -8.55 -6.14
CA ILE A 236 -2.75 -8.78 -7.51
C ILE A 236 -3.82 -7.76 -7.91
N LYS A 237 -4.77 -7.42 -7.01
CA LYS A 237 -5.80 -6.40 -7.30
C LYS A 237 -5.15 -5.04 -7.55
N ALA A 238 -4.23 -4.61 -6.68
CA ALA A 238 -3.52 -3.34 -6.82
C ALA A 238 -2.60 -3.32 -8.05
N PHE A 239 -1.96 -4.43 -8.39
CA PHE A 239 -1.22 -4.57 -9.65
C PHE A 239 -2.14 -4.40 -10.86
N THR A 240 -3.31 -5.03 -10.84
CA THR A 240 -4.33 -4.88 -11.90
C THR A 240 -4.78 -3.42 -12.03
N ALA A 241 -4.99 -2.72 -10.91
CA ALA A 241 -5.24 -1.29 -10.89
C ALA A 241 -4.09 -0.45 -11.49
N ALA A 242 -2.84 -0.79 -11.18
CA ALA A 242 -1.66 -0.11 -11.73
C ALA A 242 -1.54 -0.32 -13.26
N VAL A 243 -1.82 -1.54 -13.75
CA VAL A 243 -1.83 -1.84 -15.19
C VAL A 243 -2.98 -1.12 -15.88
N LEU A 244 -4.18 -1.14 -15.31
CA LEU A 244 -5.36 -0.42 -15.84
C LEU A 244 -5.10 1.08 -15.94
N GLY A 245 -4.45 1.65 -14.93
CA GLY A 245 -4.06 3.05 -14.89
C GLY A 245 -2.85 3.42 -15.78
N GLY A 246 -2.17 2.44 -16.36
CA GLY A 246 -0.91 2.64 -17.08
C GLY A 246 0.31 2.56 -16.15
N ILE A 247 0.92 1.37 -16.12
CA ILE A 247 2.08 1.09 -15.26
C ILE A 247 3.25 2.03 -15.58
N GLY A 248 3.88 2.58 -14.55
CA GLY A 248 4.92 3.62 -14.69
C GLY A 248 4.40 5.06 -14.60
N SER A 249 3.08 5.29 -14.65
CA SER A 249 2.48 6.62 -14.46
C SER A 249 1.81 6.75 -13.09
N LEU A 250 2.34 7.63 -12.21
CA LEU A 250 1.81 7.79 -10.85
C LEU A 250 0.33 8.24 -10.83
N PRO A 251 -0.09 9.29 -11.57
CA PRO A 251 -1.49 9.72 -11.59
C PRO A 251 -2.41 8.68 -12.21
N GLY A 252 -1.93 7.94 -13.20
CA GLY A 252 -2.68 6.86 -13.83
C GLY A 252 -2.96 5.73 -12.85
N ALA A 253 -1.96 5.29 -12.08
CA ALA A 253 -2.12 4.29 -11.04
C ALA A 253 -3.11 4.70 -9.92
N MET A 254 -3.12 5.99 -9.55
CA MET A 254 -4.11 6.55 -8.61
C MET A 254 -5.54 6.37 -9.13
N LEU A 255 -5.78 6.80 -10.37
CA LEU A 255 -7.10 6.69 -11.00
C LEU A 255 -7.49 5.23 -11.23
N GLY A 256 -6.54 4.38 -11.65
CA GLY A 256 -6.76 2.95 -11.83
C GLY A 256 -7.18 2.26 -10.53
N GLY A 257 -6.57 2.62 -9.39
CA GLY A 257 -6.97 2.11 -8.07
C GLY A 257 -8.40 2.51 -7.68
N LEU A 258 -8.73 3.80 -7.84
CA LEU A 258 -10.07 4.32 -7.56
C LEU A 258 -11.13 3.67 -8.45
N LEU A 259 -10.85 3.55 -9.75
CA LEU A 259 -11.76 2.92 -10.71
C LEU A 259 -11.98 1.44 -10.40
N LEU A 260 -10.89 0.70 -10.09
CA LEU A 260 -11.01 -0.72 -9.74
C LEU A 260 -11.81 -0.90 -8.46
N GLY A 261 -11.56 -0.11 -7.42
CA GLY A 261 -12.30 -0.21 -6.15
C GLY A 261 -13.79 0.14 -6.30
N VAL A 262 -14.11 1.18 -7.07
CA VAL A 262 -15.51 1.53 -7.37
C VAL A 262 -16.18 0.44 -8.20
N ALA A 263 -15.50 -0.10 -9.21
CA ALA A 263 -16.04 -1.20 -10.01
C ALA A 263 -16.27 -2.45 -9.14
N GLU A 264 -15.27 -2.86 -8.36
CA GLU A 264 -15.39 -4.01 -7.46
C GLU A 264 -16.57 -3.87 -6.51
N ALA A 265 -16.72 -2.71 -5.87
CA ALA A 265 -17.87 -2.48 -5.01
C ALA A 265 -19.19 -2.53 -5.80
N GLN A 266 -19.31 -1.84 -6.94
CA GLN A 266 -20.58 -1.80 -7.67
C GLN A 266 -20.99 -3.16 -8.27
N PHE A 267 -20.03 -4.00 -8.66
CA PHE A 267 -20.29 -5.32 -9.24
C PHE A 267 -20.44 -6.43 -8.20
N CYS A 268 -19.78 -6.33 -7.05
CA CYS A 268 -19.96 -7.28 -5.95
C CYS A 268 -21.25 -6.93 -5.20
N ARG A 269 -22.38 -7.44 -5.72
CA ARG A 269 -23.73 -7.16 -5.22
C ARG A 269 -24.10 -7.94 -3.95
N ASP A 270 -23.35 -8.98 -3.61
CA ASP A 270 -23.74 -9.93 -2.56
C ASP A 270 -22.56 -10.21 -1.61
N GLY A 271 -22.68 -9.74 -0.36
CA GLY A 271 -22.23 -10.41 0.87
C GLY A 271 -20.76 -10.79 1.10
N GLU A 272 -19.84 -10.66 0.15
CA GLU A 272 -18.44 -11.06 0.31
C GLU A 272 -17.49 -9.86 0.22
N LEU A 273 -17.34 -9.16 1.34
CA LEU A 273 -16.18 -8.33 1.68
C LEU A 273 -15.66 -8.71 3.05
#